data_AF-A0A4Q3U5W4-F1
#
_entry.id   AF-A0A4Q3U5W4-F1
#
_cell.length_a   1.000
_cell.length_b   1.000
_cell.length_c   1.000
_cell.angle_alpha   90.00
_cell.angle_beta   90.00
_cell.angle_gamma   90.00
#
_symmetry.space_group_name_H-M   'P 1'
#
loop_
_entity.id
_entity.type
_entity.pdbx_description
1 polymer ?
#
loop_
_entity_poly.entity_id
_entity_poly.type
_entity_poly.pdbx_seq_one_letter_code
_entity_poly.pdbx_strand_id
1 'polypeptide(L)'
;AACTSRPGFLIVNPAPAAELPDEFFPKIDLFTPNQTETGFYTGVLPTDDASCLEAARRLFDRGLRRVVITLGDEGCFFATPEAGRYIPTLEVKAIDTTAAGDAFNGALATFLAEERELENALALANCVGALTCTRPGAQDAMPTREELQESAGELL
;
A
#
# COMPACT_ATOMS: atom_id res chain seq x y z
N ALA A 1 5.89 24.01 -25.80
CA ALA A 1 4.74 24.23 -24.91
C ALA A 1 4.53 22.93 -24.13
N ALA A 2 4.80 22.95 -22.84
CA ALA A 2 4.80 21.76 -21.98
C ALA A 2 3.35 21.34 -21.67
N CYS A 3 2.98 20.12 -22.07
CA CYS A 3 1.80 19.44 -21.51
C CYS A 3 2.15 18.98 -20.09
N THR A 4 1.88 19.82 -19.09
CA THR A 4 2.12 19.55 -17.65
C THR A 4 0.85 19.12 -16.90
N SER A 5 -0.05 18.37 -17.54
CA SER A 5 -1.13 17.68 -16.82
C SER A 5 -1.07 16.19 -17.13
N ARG A 6 -0.61 15.40 -16.16
CA ARG A 6 -0.79 13.94 -16.21
C ARG A 6 -2.22 13.65 -15.74
N PRO A 7 -3.10 13.10 -16.59
CA PRO A 7 -4.51 12.92 -16.25
C PRO A 7 -4.78 11.69 -15.34
N GLY A 8 -3.76 11.08 -14.72
CA GLY A 8 -3.90 9.81 -14.02
C GLY A 8 -3.11 9.73 -12.72
N PHE A 9 -3.68 9.02 -11.75
CA PHE A 9 -3.12 8.78 -10.43
C PHE A 9 -1.95 7.78 -10.51
N LEU A 10 -0.76 8.17 -10.06
CA LEU A 10 0.45 7.35 -10.08
C LEU A 10 0.68 6.65 -8.73
N ILE A 11 0.38 5.35 -8.69
CA ILE A 11 0.77 4.45 -7.59
C ILE A 11 2.12 3.82 -7.93
N VAL A 12 3.06 3.83 -6.98
CA VAL A 12 4.34 3.14 -7.12
C VAL A 12 4.54 2.20 -5.94
N ASN A 13 4.50 0.89 -6.23
CA ASN A 13 5.04 -0.15 -5.36
C ASN A 13 6.54 -0.31 -5.67
N PRO A 14 7.44 0.05 -4.77
CA PRO A 14 8.87 0.02 -5.03
C PRO A 14 9.51 -1.35 -4.73
N ALA A 15 8.90 -2.43 -5.25
CA ALA A 15 9.32 -3.81 -5.01
C ALA A 15 9.94 -4.46 -6.27
N PRO A 16 11.05 -5.21 -6.15
CA PRO A 16 11.97 -5.18 -5.03
C PRO A 16 12.62 -3.79 -4.88
N ALA A 17 13.13 -3.48 -3.69
CA ALA A 17 13.76 -2.19 -3.44
C ALA A 17 14.91 -1.90 -4.42
N ALA A 18 14.87 -0.72 -5.04
CA ALA A 18 15.87 -0.24 -5.99
C ALA A 18 16.00 1.28 -5.90
N GLU A 19 17.13 1.84 -6.33
CA GLU A 19 17.29 3.28 -6.36
C GLU A 19 16.34 3.92 -7.38
N LEU A 20 15.62 4.96 -6.95
CA LEU A 20 14.82 5.82 -7.81
C LEU A 20 15.47 7.21 -7.86
N PRO A 21 15.60 7.85 -9.03
CA PRO A 21 16.11 9.20 -9.12
C PRO A 21 15.19 10.19 -8.37
N ASP A 22 15.77 11.14 -7.63
CA ASP A 22 15.01 12.04 -6.75
C ASP A 22 13.93 12.86 -7.49
N GLU A 23 14.12 13.13 -8.78
CA GLU A 23 13.13 13.83 -9.60
C GLU A 23 11.82 13.06 -9.82
N PHE A 24 11.76 11.76 -9.49
CA PHE A 24 10.56 10.94 -9.61
C PHE A 24 9.62 11.09 -8.41
N PHE A 25 10.15 11.27 -7.20
CA PHE A 25 9.35 11.30 -5.97
C PHE A 25 8.24 12.36 -6.00
N PRO A 26 8.48 13.61 -6.45
CA PRO A 26 7.43 14.62 -6.55
C PRO A 26 6.31 14.31 -7.55
N LYS A 27 6.50 13.31 -8.43
CA LYS A 27 5.54 12.91 -9.47
C LYS A 27 4.63 11.76 -9.01
N ILE A 28 4.95 11.12 -7.89
CA ILE A 28 4.22 9.96 -7.36
C ILE A 28 3.05 10.44 -6.52
N ASP A 29 1.85 9.98 -6.86
CA ASP A 29 0.64 10.31 -6.13
C ASP A 29 0.51 9.49 -4.85
N LEU A 30 0.95 8.23 -4.87
CA LEU A 30 0.90 7.31 -3.73
C LEU A 30 2.07 6.32 -3.81
N PHE A 31 2.87 6.26 -2.75
CA PHE A 31 4.01 5.35 -2.64
C PHE A 31 3.67 4.23 -1.66
N THR A 32 3.83 2.96 -2.07
CA THR A 32 3.32 1.78 -1.33
C THR A 32 4.43 0.77 -0.93
N PRO A 33 5.51 1.19 -0.24
CA PRO A 33 6.56 0.27 0.20
C PRO A 33 6.08 -0.66 1.33
N ASN A 34 6.69 -1.84 1.46
CA ASN A 34 6.66 -2.60 2.71
C ASN A 34 7.69 -2.09 3.74
N GLN A 35 7.79 -2.71 4.91
CA GLN A 35 8.74 -2.35 5.96
C GLN A 35 10.21 -2.36 5.48
N THR A 36 10.62 -3.40 4.77
CA THR A 36 12.01 -3.55 4.30
C THR A 36 12.36 -2.52 3.22
N GLU A 37 11.47 -2.29 2.26
CA GLU A 37 11.61 -1.25 1.24
C GLU A 37 11.62 0.13 1.88
N THR A 38 10.77 0.38 2.88
CA THR A 38 10.78 1.64 3.63
C THR A 38 12.14 1.86 4.31
N GLY A 39 12.70 0.81 4.93
CA GLY A 39 14.05 0.83 5.49
C GLY A 39 15.11 1.19 4.45
N PHE A 40 15.00 0.66 3.23
CA PHE A 40 15.90 0.98 2.13
C PHE A 40 15.83 2.46 1.73
N TYR A 41 14.63 3.04 1.56
CA TYR A 41 14.49 4.43 1.10
C TYR A 41 14.75 5.49 2.17
N THR A 42 14.63 5.13 3.45
CA THR A 42 14.61 6.11 4.55
C THR A 42 15.72 5.90 5.57
N GLY A 43 16.33 4.72 5.61
CA GLY A 43 17.21 4.29 6.70
C GLY A 43 16.48 4.01 8.02
N VAL A 44 15.14 3.96 8.01
CA VAL A 44 14.29 3.71 9.18
C VAL A 44 13.45 2.48 8.90
N LEU A 45 13.66 1.43 9.69
CA LEU A 45 12.81 0.23 9.64
C LEU A 45 11.54 0.50 10.47
N PRO A 46 10.34 0.51 9.86
CA PRO A 46 9.10 0.75 10.59
C PRO A 46 8.70 -0.49 11.41
N THR A 47 8.58 -0.30 12.73
CA THR A 47 8.21 -1.36 13.69
C THR A 47 7.13 -0.91 14.69
N ASP A 48 6.74 0.37 14.65
CA ASP A 48 5.73 1.00 15.50
C ASP A 48 5.25 2.32 14.87
N ASP A 49 4.25 2.96 15.47
CA ASP A 49 3.67 4.24 15.01
C ASP A 49 4.74 5.33 14.83
N ALA A 50 5.69 5.41 15.77
CA ALA A 50 6.69 6.47 15.80
C ALA A 50 7.68 6.31 14.63
N SER A 51 8.15 5.10 14.40
CA SER A 51 9.05 4.76 13.29
C SER A 51 8.35 4.81 11.93
N CYS A 52 7.07 4.45 11.84
CA CYS A 52 6.26 4.64 10.63
C CYS A 52 6.15 6.12 10.26
N LEU A 53 5.82 6.98 11.23
CA LEU A 53 5.69 8.42 11.00
C LEU A 53 7.04 9.06 10.65
N GLU A 54 8.13 8.68 11.31
CA GLU A 54 9.48 9.13 11.00
C GLU A 54 9.91 8.73 9.59
N ALA A 55 9.68 7.48 9.19
CA ALA A 55 9.98 7.02 7.84
C ALA A 55 9.16 7.77 6.78
N ALA A 56 7.86 7.96 7.02
CA ALA A 56 6.99 8.74 6.13
C ALA A 56 7.47 10.19 5.98
N ARG A 57 7.93 10.83 7.07
CA ARG A 57 8.50 12.19 7.01
C ARG A 57 9.71 12.28 6.07
N ARG A 58 10.64 11.33 6.16
CA ARG A 58 11.81 11.28 5.24
C ARG A 58 11.40 11.11 3.78
N LEU A 59 10.30 10.40 3.52
CA LEU A 59 9.73 10.26 2.19
C LEU A 59 9.07 11.58 1.72
N PHE A 60 8.42 12.32 2.61
CA PHE A 60 7.88 13.65 2.31
C PHE A 60 8.96 14.68 2.02
N ASP A 61 10.12 14.61 2.70
CA ASP A 61 11.29 15.46 2.41
C ASP A 61 11.82 15.27 0.97
N ARG A 62 11.51 14.12 0.35
CA ARG A 62 11.82 13.82 -1.06
C ARG A 62 10.73 14.26 -2.04
N GLY A 63 9.65 14.87 -1.54
CA GLY A 63 8.57 15.44 -2.34
C GLY A 63 7.32 14.56 -2.47
N LEU A 64 7.26 13.41 -1.80
CA LEU A 64 6.02 12.62 -1.72
C LEU A 64 4.96 13.36 -0.90
N ARG A 65 3.68 13.07 -1.19
CA ARG A 65 2.54 13.64 -0.45
C ARG A 65 1.67 12.60 0.25
N ARG A 66 1.76 11.35 -0.18
CA ARG A 66 1.01 10.23 0.37
C ARG A 66 1.88 8.97 0.35
N VAL A 67 1.99 8.33 1.50
CA VAL A 67 2.75 7.09 1.69
C VAL A 67 1.85 6.08 2.38
N VAL A 68 1.91 4.84 1.93
CA VAL A 68 1.28 3.69 2.57
C VAL A 68 2.39 2.68 2.84
N ILE A 69 2.70 2.46 4.11
CA ILE A 69 3.67 1.44 4.52
C ILE A 69 2.86 0.17 4.79
N THR A 70 3.08 -0.90 4.02
CA THR A 70 2.44 -2.20 4.30
C THR A 70 3.20 -2.92 5.42
N LEU A 71 2.45 -3.45 6.39
CA LEU A 71 2.92 -3.98 7.68
C LEU A 71 2.49 -5.43 7.89
N GLY A 72 2.30 -6.18 6.81
CA GLY A 72 1.92 -7.60 6.89
C GLY A 72 0.55 -7.81 7.53
N ASP A 73 0.51 -8.60 8.60
CA ASP A 73 -0.69 -8.94 9.36
C ASP A 73 -1.23 -7.78 10.23
N GLU A 74 -0.45 -6.73 10.41
CA GLU A 74 -0.90 -5.48 11.07
C GLU A 74 -1.69 -4.56 10.12
N GLY A 75 -1.73 -4.88 8.82
CA GLY A 75 -2.38 -4.07 7.79
C GLY A 75 -1.44 -3.06 7.16
N CYS A 76 -1.80 -1.77 7.18
CA CYS A 76 -0.93 -0.72 6.64
C CYS A 76 -1.01 0.60 7.41
N PHE A 77 0.06 1.39 7.34
CA PHE A 77 0.12 2.74 7.86
C PHE A 77 0.01 3.74 6.73
N PHE A 78 -1.06 4.54 6.71
CA PHE A 78 -1.26 5.61 5.74
C PHE A 78 -0.86 6.95 6.34
N ALA A 79 -0.05 7.72 5.60
CA ALA A 79 0.43 9.02 6.03
C ALA A 79 0.39 10.09 4.93
N THR A 80 0.13 11.31 5.37
CA THR A 80 0.32 12.58 4.65
C THR A 80 1.24 13.48 5.49
N PRO A 81 1.70 14.64 4.97
CA PRO A 81 2.48 15.59 5.76
C PRO A 81 1.78 16.05 7.06
N GLU A 82 0.45 16.02 7.10
CA GLU A 82 -0.36 16.50 8.21
C GLU A 82 -0.63 15.43 9.27
N ALA A 83 -0.81 14.17 8.86
CA ALA A 83 -1.24 13.10 9.76
C ALA A 83 -0.78 11.71 9.28
N GLY A 84 -0.72 10.77 10.22
CA GLY A 84 -0.54 9.35 9.94
C GLY A 84 -1.51 8.53 10.78
N ARG A 85 -1.93 7.37 10.25
CA ARG A 85 -2.81 6.44 10.95
C ARG A 85 -2.63 5.01 10.47
N TYR A 86 -2.98 4.08 11.35
CA TYR A 86 -3.11 2.67 11.01
C TYR A 86 -4.46 2.38 10.37
N ILE A 87 -4.42 1.51 9.37
CA ILE A 87 -5.58 0.89 8.75
C ILE A 87 -5.39 -0.61 8.96
N PRO A 88 -6.19 -1.24 9.85
CA PRO A 88 -6.04 -2.66 10.15
C PRO A 88 -6.45 -3.53 8.95
N THR A 89 -6.12 -4.82 9.02
CA THR A 89 -6.54 -5.84 8.06
C THR A 89 -7.32 -6.96 8.74
N LEU A 90 -7.80 -7.93 7.95
CA LEU A 90 -8.41 -9.15 8.46
C LEU A 90 -7.35 -10.03 9.13
N GLU A 91 -7.66 -10.52 10.32
CA GLU A 91 -6.87 -11.57 10.95
C GLU A 91 -7.14 -12.90 10.21
N VAL A 92 -6.09 -13.45 9.60
CA VAL A 92 -6.15 -14.68 8.83
C VAL A 92 -5.01 -15.61 9.20
N LYS A 93 -5.22 -16.91 8.99
CA LYS A 93 -4.14 -17.90 9.08
C LYS A 93 -3.35 -17.91 7.77
N ALA A 94 -2.21 -17.22 7.74
CA ALA A 94 -1.34 -17.21 6.58
C ALA A 94 -0.74 -18.60 6.29
N ILE A 95 -0.82 -19.01 5.02
CA ILE A 95 -0.21 -20.23 4.45
C ILE A 95 1.02 -19.85 3.61
N ASP A 96 0.89 -18.82 2.76
CA ASP A 96 1.94 -18.36 1.85
C ASP A 96 1.72 -16.86 1.58
N THR A 97 2.71 -16.02 1.83
CA THR A 97 2.59 -14.55 1.66
C THR A 97 3.00 -14.08 0.28
N THR A 98 3.32 -15.00 -0.63
CA THR A 98 3.69 -14.71 -2.01
C THR A 98 2.59 -13.87 -2.69
N ALA A 99 3.00 -12.80 -3.38
CA ALA A 99 2.13 -11.86 -4.10
C ALA A 99 1.07 -11.12 -3.26
N ALA A 100 1.11 -11.18 -1.91
CA ALA A 100 0.18 -10.41 -1.08
C ALA A 100 0.28 -8.89 -1.33
N GLY A 101 1.50 -8.37 -1.53
CA GLY A 101 1.74 -6.98 -1.90
C GLY A 101 1.24 -6.62 -3.31
N ASP A 102 1.36 -7.55 -4.26
CA ASP A 102 0.84 -7.36 -5.63
C ASP A 102 -0.70 -7.35 -5.62
N ALA A 103 -1.31 -8.27 -4.88
CA ALA A 103 -2.76 -8.33 -4.68
C ALA A 103 -3.29 -7.07 -4.00
N PHE A 104 -2.60 -6.58 -2.96
CA PHE A 104 -2.90 -5.30 -2.31
C PHE A 104 -2.88 -4.14 -3.31
N ASN A 105 -1.80 -3.98 -4.08
CA ASN A 105 -1.68 -2.86 -5.02
C ASN A 105 -2.68 -2.96 -6.19
N GLY A 106 -2.95 -4.17 -6.68
CA GLY A 106 -3.96 -4.41 -7.71
C GLY A 106 -5.37 -4.08 -7.22
N ALA A 107 -5.72 -4.50 -6.00
CA ALA A 107 -7.00 -4.16 -5.37
C ALA A 107 -7.13 -2.66 -5.11
N LEU A 108 -6.08 -2.03 -4.56
CA LEU A 108 -6.06 -0.59 -4.31
C LEU A 108 -6.30 0.21 -5.59
N ALA A 109 -5.60 -0.13 -6.68
CA ALA A 109 -5.81 0.51 -7.97
C ALA A 109 -7.24 0.28 -8.50
N THR A 110 -7.79 -0.92 -8.31
CA THR A 110 -9.16 -1.26 -8.71
C THR A 110 -10.18 -0.40 -7.97
N PHE A 111 -10.11 -0.32 -6.64
CA PHE A 111 -11.07 0.45 -5.85
C PHE A 111 -10.94 1.96 -6.05
N LEU A 112 -9.73 2.48 -6.27
CA LEU A 112 -9.54 3.88 -6.65
C LEU A 112 -10.13 4.19 -8.04
N ALA A 113 -10.04 3.25 -8.98
CA ALA A 113 -10.68 3.38 -10.30
C ALA A 113 -12.22 3.30 -10.21
N GLU A 114 -12.76 2.66 -9.18
CA GLU A 114 -14.19 2.67 -8.80
C GLU A 114 -14.60 3.91 -8.00
N GLU A 115 -13.76 4.95 -7.97
CA GLU A 115 -14.00 6.23 -7.28
C GLU A 115 -14.22 6.08 -5.76
N ARG A 116 -13.72 5.00 -5.15
CA ARG A 116 -13.74 4.84 -3.69
C ARG A 116 -12.81 5.85 -3.05
N GLU A 117 -13.21 6.31 -1.86
CA GLU A 117 -12.34 7.09 -0.99
C GLU A 117 -11.07 6.27 -0.66
N LEU A 118 -9.91 6.93 -0.58
CA LEU A 118 -8.60 6.28 -0.52
C LEU A 118 -8.47 5.38 0.70
N GLU A 119 -8.94 5.79 1.88
CA GLU A 119 -8.86 4.96 3.09
C GLU A 119 -9.72 3.71 2.96
N ASN A 120 -10.93 3.85 2.41
CA ASN A 120 -11.80 2.70 2.15
C ASN A 120 -11.16 1.76 1.12
N ALA A 121 -10.52 2.30 0.09
CA ALA A 121 -9.77 1.50 -0.88
C ALA A 121 -8.58 0.77 -0.24
N LEU A 122 -7.88 1.41 0.70
CA LEU A 122 -6.78 0.81 1.47
C LEU A 122 -7.27 -0.30 2.40
N ALA A 123 -8.40 -0.09 3.09
CA ALA A 123 -9.00 -1.11 3.96
C ALA A 123 -9.41 -2.36 3.17
N LEU A 124 -10.02 -2.19 1.99
CA LEU A 124 -10.36 -3.29 1.11
C LEU A 124 -9.12 -3.97 0.50
N ALA A 125 -8.11 -3.19 0.12
CA ALA A 125 -6.83 -3.72 -0.39
C ALA A 125 -6.09 -4.55 0.66
N ASN A 126 -6.09 -4.12 1.92
CA ASN A 126 -5.60 -4.88 3.08
C ASN A 126 -6.27 -6.25 3.15
N CYS A 127 -7.61 -6.28 3.07
CA CYS A 127 -8.39 -7.52 3.10
C CYS A 127 -8.02 -8.46 1.94
N VAL A 128 -7.85 -7.93 0.72
CA VAL A 128 -7.41 -8.71 -0.44
C VAL A 128 -6.02 -9.29 -0.23
N GLY A 129 -5.07 -8.51 0.27
CA GLY A 129 -3.72 -8.98 0.60
C GLY A 129 -3.76 -10.11 1.64
N ALA A 130 -4.54 -9.94 2.72
CA ALA A 130 -4.70 -10.95 3.76
C ALA A 130 -5.32 -12.25 3.21
N LEU A 131 -6.41 -12.16 2.43
CA LEU A 131 -7.05 -13.34 1.83
C LEU A 131 -6.13 -14.07 0.86
N THR A 132 -5.30 -13.34 0.11
CA THR A 132 -4.27 -13.93 -0.76
C THR A 132 -3.31 -14.80 0.04
N CYS A 133 -2.96 -14.37 1.27
CA CYS A 133 -2.08 -15.15 2.14
C CYS A 133 -2.67 -16.49 2.60
N THR A 134 -3.96 -16.75 2.42
CA THR A 134 -4.63 -17.97 2.91
C THR A 134 -4.50 -19.17 1.97
N ARG A 135 -3.83 -19.01 0.83
CA ARG A 135 -3.67 -20.04 -0.21
C ARG A 135 -2.22 -20.06 -0.71
N PRO A 136 -1.70 -21.22 -1.14
CA PRO A 136 -0.39 -21.28 -1.76
C PRO A 136 -0.39 -20.61 -3.14
N GLY A 137 0.72 -19.97 -3.50
CA GLY A 137 0.95 -19.40 -4.83
C GLY A 137 0.80 -17.89 -4.91
N ALA A 138 0.72 -17.38 -6.14
CA ALA A 138 0.70 -15.95 -6.43
C ALA A 138 -0.65 -15.52 -7.01
N GLN A 139 -0.78 -15.51 -8.33
CA GLN A 139 -2.02 -15.10 -9.02
C GLN A 139 -3.20 -16.00 -8.67
N ASP A 140 -2.98 -17.32 -8.60
CA ASP A 140 -4.04 -18.29 -8.28
C ASP A 140 -4.55 -18.17 -6.83
N ALA A 141 -3.80 -17.49 -5.95
CA ALA A 141 -4.17 -17.25 -4.57
C ALA A 141 -5.05 -16.00 -4.41
N MET A 142 -5.07 -15.10 -5.38
CA MET A 142 -5.82 -13.84 -5.30
C MET A 142 -7.33 -14.10 -5.18
N PRO A 143 -8.03 -13.47 -4.22
CA PRO A 143 -9.44 -13.70 -3.99
C PRO A 143 -10.31 -13.10 -5.10
N THR A 144 -11.48 -13.69 -5.29
CA THR A 144 -12.56 -13.11 -6.09
C THR A 144 -13.28 -12.00 -5.32
N ARG A 145 -14.10 -11.20 -6.03
CA ARG A 145 -14.92 -10.17 -5.37
C ARG A 145 -15.97 -10.77 -4.45
N GLU A 146 -16.51 -11.93 -4.80
CA GLU A 146 -17.45 -12.68 -3.96
C GLU A 146 -16.80 -13.11 -2.65
N GLU A 147 -15.60 -13.68 -2.69
CA GLU A 147 -14.85 -14.08 -1.48
C GLU A 147 -14.48 -12.87 -0.60
N LEU A 148 -14.17 -11.73 -1.24
CA LEU A 148 -13.97 -10.48 -0.51
C LEU A 148 -15.27 -10.00 0.14
N GLN A 149 -16.42 -10.10 -0.53
CA GLN A 149 -17.72 -9.74 0.03
C GLN A 149 -18.11 -10.61 1.22
N GLU A 150 -17.79 -11.91 1.19
CA GLU A 150 -18.04 -12.82 2.30
C GLU A 150 -17.18 -12.49 3.52
N SER A 151 -15.94 -12.02 3.31
CA SER A 151 -14.95 -11.80 4.38
C SER A 151 -14.93 -10.36 4.92
N ALA A 152 -15.26 -9.38 4.08
CA ALA A 152 -15.11 -7.96 4.33
C ALA A 152 -16.32 -7.13 3.85
N GLY A 153 -17.49 -7.76 3.74
CA GLY A 153 -18.69 -7.14 3.16
C GLY A 153 -19.18 -5.87 3.85
N GLU A 154 -18.80 -5.62 5.10
CA GLU A 154 -19.11 -4.37 5.82
C GLU A 154 -18.33 -3.16 5.27
N LEU A 155 -17.25 -3.39 4.52
CA LEU A 155 -16.40 -2.36 3.91
C LEU A 155 -16.73 -2.08 2.43
N LEU A 156 -17.61 -2.89 1.81
CA LEU A 156 -18.00 -2.83 0.40
C LEU A 156 -19.28 -2.01 0.18
#